data_AF-A0A0W0UHK1-F1
#
_entry.id   AF-A0A0W0UHK1-F1
#
_cell.length_a   1.000
_cell.length_b   1.000
_cell.length_c   1.000
_cell.angle_alpha   90.00
_cell.angle_beta   90.00
_cell.angle_gamma   90.00
#
_symmetry.space_group_name_H-M   'P 1'
#
loop_
_entity.id
_entity.type
_entity.pdbx_description
1 polymer ?
#
loop_
_entity_poly.entity_id
_entity_poly.type
_entity_poly.pdbx_seq_one_letter_code
_entity_poly.pdbx_strand_id
1 'polypeptide(L)'
;MGYKPPGYRDLHTNTNMLHDYFNKLINRYIPPSYEQMRQKISSLETKYNSKIRKKSGLLVSTTPELRRDQVACIYQLLSKLQLEGEVPKINNMQRILLGAVIYRYLRIKKSYGDGWGLYSMFGYTPDDNCTIYQILEEDFEFKKRKLDDATIATCCEAYKAYLEQELVSATGEKQKVGDQFPYIQDDKGFYKKLGKIINEARENAREVIAQLQIISFVQSAAASLREMDNTALDVLPKFTTLVSTKLTKKLDKRLTSEELTELLNSMHPALNETTKEILKLGLPQSVSAQGVFTKVIIPNSSPIRTEEKYISFQQYVEEALIMNGQYAVLGAYVLALSCCKTKARELKDALNHAIAAQGFNQLDVDTKRWGLTAFHNYVTIPGISPINYKCWHPDTGYEHMDRELEQQLNRLSHVQEEEEVVPTIF
;
A
#
# COMPACT_ATOMS: atom_id res chain seq x y z
N MET A 1 -7.46 14.10 28.41
CA MET A 1 -6.68 14.86 27.41
C MET A 1 -7.15 14.39 26.05
N GLY A 2 -7.48 15.30 25.13
CA GLY A 2 -7.89 14.94 23.77
C GLY A 2 -6.74 14.38 22.94
N TYR A 3 -7.08 13.70 21.86
CA TYR A 3 -6.11 13.17 20.91
C TYR A 3 -5.26 14.30 20.28
N LYS A 4 -3.98 14.02 20.09
CA LYS A 4 -3.03 14.89 19.38
C LYS A 4 -2.59 14.17 18.09
N PRO A 5 -3.03 14.65 16.90
CA PRO A 5 -2.61 14.05 15.64
C PRO A 5 -1.12 14.32 15.37
N PRO A 6 -0.41 13.40 14.70
CA PRO A 6 0.92 13.69 14.15
C PRO A 6 0.80 14.79 13.09
N GLY A 7 1.82 15.65 12.97
CA GLY A 7 1.84 16.72 11.96
C GLY A 7 1.67 16.17 10.54
N TYR A 8 1.09 16.97 9.63
CA TYR A 8 0.67 16.50 8.31
C TYR A 8 1.77 15.76 7.52
N ARG A 9 3.00 16.30 7.53
CA ARG A 9 4.15 15.67 6.87
C ARG A 9 4.55 14.33 7.52
N ASP A 10 4.50 14.26 8.84
CA ASP A 10 4.84 13.05 9.58
C ASP A 10 3.78 11.97 9.38
N LEU A 11 2.50 12.36 9.33
CA LEU A 11 1.40 11.46 8.99
C LEU A 11 1.58 10.82 7.61
N HIS A 12 1.92 11.62 6.59
CA HIS A 12 2.26 11.09 5.25
C HIS A 12 3.46 10.15 5.27
N THR A 13 4.52 10.52 6.00
CA THR A 13 5.72 9.69 6.13
C THR A 13 5.40 8.34 6.78
N ASN A 14 4.65 8.36 7.89
CA ASN A 14 4.20 7.17 8.59
C ASN A 14 3.27 6.31 7.70
N THR A 15 2.40 6.94 6.91
CA THR A 15 1.51 6.26 5.96
C THR A 15 2.31 5.52 4.88
N ASN A 16 3.35 6.15 4.32
CA ASN A 16 4.23 5.52 3.33
C ASN A 16 4.97 4.30 3.92
N MET A 17 5.31 4.32 5.21
CA MET A 17 5.98 3.22 5.91
C MET A 17 5.02 2.15 6.45
N LEU A 18 3.70 2.37 6.37
CA LEU A 18 2.69 1.51 6.99
C LEU A 18 2.77 0.05 6.52
N HIS A 19 2.96 -0.16 5.22
CA HIS A 19 3.11 -1.49 4.62
C HIS A 19 4.30 -2.26 5.20
N ASP A 20 5.46 -1.61 5.30
CA ASP A 20 6.69 -2.22 5.80
C ASP A 20 6.60 -2.49 7.30
N TYR A 21 6.03 -1.54 8.05
CA TYR A 21 5.81 -1.71 9.48
C TYR A 21 4.88 -2.90 9.77
N PHE A 22 3.75 -3.00 9.05
CA PHE A 22 2.84 -4.13 9.18
C PHE A 22 3.52 -5.47 8.83
N ASN A 23 4.22 -5.54 7.69
CA ASN A 23 4.96 -6.74 7.29
C ASN A 23 5.97 -7.18 8.36
N LYS A 24 6.63 -6.24 9.03
CA LYS A 24 7.54 -6.52 10.14
C LYS A 24 6.79 -7.12 11.34
N LEU A 25 5.62 -6.60 11.70
CA LEU A 25 4.83 -7.12 12.83
C LEU A 25 4.40 -8.58 12.59
N ILE A 26 3.97 -8.91 11.37
CA ILE A 26 3.54 -10.27 11.02
C ILE A 26 4.70 -11.19 10.63
N ASN A 27 5.96 -10.72 10.74
CA ASN A 27 7.17 -11.43 10.35
C ASN A 27 7.12 -11.99 8.92
N ARG A 28 6.62 -11.19 7.97
CA ARG A 28 6.50 -11.58 6.56
C ARG A 28 7.88 -11.78 5.92
N TYR A 29 7.98 -12.68 4.95
CA TYR A 29 9.22 -12.89 4.23
C TYR A 29 9.63 -11.64 3.46
N ILE A 30 10.86 -11.16 3.70
CA ILE A 30 11.44 -10.03 2.98
C ILE A 30 12.27 -10.58 1.81
N PRO A 31 11.83 -10.37 0.55
CA PRO A 31 12.54 -10.88 -0.61
C PRO A 31 13.87 -10.14 -0.83
N PRO A 32 14.93 -10.83 -1.30
CA PRO A 32 16.15 -10.18 -1.77
C PRO A 32 15.83 -9.19 -2.90
N SER A 33 16.60 -8.10 -3.04
CA SER A 33 16.41 -7.13 -4.14
C SER A 33 16.51 -7.80 -5.52
N TYR A 34 15.98 -7.18 -6.58
CA TYR A 34 16.06 -7.74 -7.92
C TYR A 34 17.51 -8.07 -8.34
N GLU A 35 18.45 -7.18 -8.02
CA GLU A 35 19.87 -7.41 -8.28
C GLU A 35 20.41 -8.63 -7.50
N GLN A 36 20.10 -8.74 -6.21
CA GLN A 36 20.49 -9.88 -5.38
C GLN A 36 19.86 -11.19 -5.89
N MET A 37 18.60 -11.15 -6.34
CA MET A 37 17.92 -12.29 -6.96
C MET A 37 18.69 -12.78 -8.19
N ARG A 38 19.06 -11.86 -9.10
CA ARG A 38 19.80 -12.20 -10.31
C ARG A 38 21.18 -12.78 -10.00
N GLN A 39 21.90 -12.21 -9.03
CA GLN A 39 23.20 -12.73 -8.57
C GLN A 39 23.09 -14.14 -7.97
N LYS A 40 22.08 -14.38 -7.13
CA LYS A 40 21.83 -15.70 -6.54
C LYS A 40 21.54 -16.72 -7.64
N ILE A 41 20.62 -16.40 -8.56
CA ILE A 41 20.23 -17.28 -9.67
C ILE A 41 21.39 -17.57 -10.62
N SER A 42 22.20 -16.57 -10.98
CA SER A 42 23.34 -16.77 -11.88
C SER A 42 24.40 -17.72 -11.31
N SER A 43 24.50 -17.79 -9.97
CA SER A 43 25.42 -18.68 -9.27
C SER A 43 24.90 -20.11 -9.03
N LEU A 44 23.61 -20.39 -9.31
CA LEU A 44 22.96 -21.66 -8.94
C LEU A 44 23.64 -22.88 -9.57
N GLU A 45 23.96 -22.82 -10.86
CA GLU A 45 24.59 -23.95 -11.57
C GLU A 45 25.99 -24.25 -11.02
N THR A 46 26.80 -23.21 -10.81
CA THR A 46 28.14 -23.34 -10.21
C THR A 46 28.05 -23.93 -8.79
N LYS A 47 27.12 -23.45 -7.96
CA LYS A 47 26.88 -23.99 -6.62
C LYS A 47 26.44 -25.46 -6.67
N TYR A 48 25.52 -25.80 -7.56
CA TYR A 48 25.03 -27.17 -7.75
C TYR A 48 26.17 -28.13 -8.14
N ASN A 49 26.93 -27.76 -9.17
CA ASN A 49 28.05 -28.56 -9.66
C ASN A 49 29.14 -28.74 -8.59
N SER A 50 29.45 -27.69 -7.82
CA SER A 50 30.44 -27.77 -6.74
C SER A 50 30.00 -28.69 -5.59
N LYS A 51 28.72 -28.66 -5.21
CA LYS A 51 28.19 -29.51 -4.13
C LYS A 51 28.03 -30.96 -4.54
N ILE A 52 27.64 -31.25 -5.77
CA ILE A 52 27.58 -32.64 -6.26
C ILE A 52 28.97 -33.28 -6.29
N ARG A 53 29.99 -32.55 -6.75
CA ARG A 53 31.39 -33.03 -6.72
C ARG A 53 31.86 -33.40 -5.32
N LYS A 54 31.36 -32.70 -4.28
CA LYS A 54 31.68 -33.01 -2.88
C LYS A 54 30.89 -34.20 -2.31
N LYS A 55 29.72 -34.53 -2.88
CA LYS A 55 28.85 -35.63 -2.44
C LYS A 55 29.18 -36.98 -3.12
N SER A 56 30.19 -37.08 -3.98
CA SER A 56 30.52 -38.32 -4.70
C SER A 56 31.02 -39.43 -3.75
N GLY A 57 30.08 -40.25 -3.30
CA GLY A 57 30.23 -41.54 -2.62
C GLY A 57 29.09 -42.48 -3.05
N LEU A 58 29.21 -43.78 -2.74
CA LEU A 58 28.49 -44.92 -3.35
C LEU A 58 26.94 -44.91 -3.36
N LEU A 59 26.26 -43.89 -2.83
CA LEU A 59 24.81 -43.89 -2.54
C LEU A 59 24.06 -42.61 -2.95
N VAL A 60 24.51 -41.89 -3.98
CA VAL A 60 23.77 -40.71 -4.49
C VAL A 60 22.79 -41.13 -5.59
N SER A 61 21.60 -41.59 -5.20
CA SER A 61 20.44 -41.72 -6.09
C SER A 61 19.84 -40.34 -6.38
N THR A 62 20.45 -39.57 -7.28
CA THR A 62 19.80 -38.41 -7.89
C THR A 62 20.00 -38.47 -9.39
N THR A 63 18.93 -38.35 -10.18
CA THR A 63 18.99 -38.12 -11.64
C THR A 63 19.59 -36.74 -11.89
N PRO A 64 20.90 -36.60 -12.19
CA PRO A 64 21.56 -35.29 -12.20
C PRO A 64 21.08 -34.43 -13.37
N GLU A 65 20.69 -35.05 -14.47
CA GLU A 65 20.19 -34.41 -15.70
C GLU A 65 18.89 -33.66 -15.43
N LEU A 66 17.85 -34.33 -14.92
CA LEU A 66 16.59 -33.69 -14.53
C LEU A 66 16.77 -32.51 -13.57
N ARG A 67 17.76 -32.60 -12.67
CA ARG A 67 18.07 -31.53 -11.71
C ARG A 67 18.80 -30.36 -12.38
N ARG A 68 19.70 -30.61 -13.33
CA ARG A 68 20.29 -29.57 -14.17
C ARG A 68 19.25 -28.87 -15.03
N ASP A 69 18.30 -29.60 -15.62
CA ASP A 69 17.22 -29.00 -16.41
C ASP A 69 16.34 -28.06 -15.58
N GLN A 70 16.10 -28.43 -14.31
CA GLN A 70 15.39 -27.58 -13.36
C GLN A 70 16.16 -26.30 -13.02
N VAL A 71 17.48 -26.37 -12.85
CA VAL A 71 18.34 -25.18 -12.65
C VAL A 71 18.36 -24.32 -13.90
N ALA A 72 18.53 -24.94 -15.07
CA ALA A 72 18.54 -24.28 -16.37
C ALA A 72 17.22 -23.54 -16.63
N CYS A 73 16.07 -24.13 -16.28
CA CYS A 73 14.76 -23.48 -16.39
C CYS A 73 14.69 -22.16 -15.60
N ILE A 74 15.24 -22.11 -14.38
CA ILE A 74 15.27 -20.87 -13.58
C ILE A 74 16.30 -19.89 -14.17
N TYR A 75 17.48 -20.38 -14.56
CA TYR A 75 18.54 -19.55 -15.12
C TYR A 75 18.14 -18.87 -16.44
N GLN A 76 17.42 -19.56 -17.31
CA GLN A 76 16.91 -19.03 -18.59
C GLN A 76 15.99 -17.81 -18.42
N LEU A 77 15.37 -17.61 -17.24
CA LEU A 77 14.60 -16.40 -16.97
C LEU A 77 15.48 -15.14 -16.94
N LEU A 78 16.75 -15.26 -16.57
CA LEU A 78 17.64 -14.10 -16.48
C LEU A 78 17.83 -13.41 -17.84
N SER A 79 17.95 -14.18 -18.93
CA SER A 79 18.12 -13.60 -20.27
C SER A 79 16.82 -13.07 -20.86
N LYS A 80 15.66 -13.53 -20.37
CA LYS A 80 14.34 -13.11 -20.86
C LYS A 80 13.73 -11.94 -20.09
N LEU A 81 14.26 -11.62 -18.91
CA LEU A 81 13.83 -10.47 -18.09
C LEU A 81 14.84 -9.34 -18.19
N GLN A 82 14.35 -8.11 -18.38
CA GLN A 82 15.16 -6.89 -18.53
C GLN A 82 16.04 -6.63 -17.30
N LEU A 83 17.21 -6.02 -17.50
CA LEU A 83 18.12 -5.64 -16.42
C LEU A 83 17.64 -4.42 -15.65
N GLU A 84 17.10 -3.45 -16.37
CA GLU A 84 16.69 -2.15 -15.86
C GLU A 84 15.26 -1.82 -16.30
N GLY A 85 14.63 -0.88 -15.61
CA GLY A 85 13.27 -0.44 -15.89
C GLY A 85 12.70 0.40 -14.74
N GLU A 86 11.48 0.87 -14.93
CA GLU A 86 10.73 1.57 -13.87
C GLU A 86 10.49 0.65 -12.67
N VAL A 87 10.43 1.22 -11.47
CA VAL A 87 10.24 0.50 -10.20
C VAL A 87 9.13 -0.56 -10.25
N PRO A 88 7.92 -0.30 -10.81
CA PRO A 88 6.88 -1.32 -10.91
C PRO A 88 7.27 -2.52 -11.78
N LYS A 89 7.98 -2.28 -12.89
CA LYS A 89 8.47 -3.33 -13.80
C LYS A 89 9.56 -4.15 -13.13
N ILE A 90 10.52 -3.51 -12.47
CA ILE A 90 11.56 -4.19 -11.68
C ILE A 90 10.94 -5.07 -10.58
N ASN A 91 9.98 -4.54 -9.83
CA ASN A 91 9.29 -5.28 -8.77
C ASN A 91 8.54 -6.50 -9.34
N ASN A 92 7.92 -6.37 -10.52
CA ASN A 92 7.27 -7.50 -11.17
C ASN A 92 8.29 -8.57 -11.64
N MET A 93 9.42 -8.16 -12.22
CA MET A 93 10.48 -9.09 -12.63
C MET A 93 11.11 -9.81 -11.44
N GLN A 94 11.30 -9.12 -10.31
CA GLN A 94 11.70 -9.72 -9.04
C GLN A 94 10.70 -10.79 -8.58
N ARG A 95 9.40 -10.51 -8.63
CA ARG A 95 8.34 -11.47 -8.29
C ARG A 95 8.35 -12.69 -9.21
N ILE A 96 8.56 -12.50 -10.52
CA ILE A 96 8.67 -13.60 -11.50
C ILE A 96 9.86 -14.51 -11.14
N LEU A 97 11.06 -13.95 -10.92
CA LEU A 97 12.23 -14.73 -10.56
C LEU A 97 12.04 -15.48 -9.24
N LEU A 98 11.51 -14.79 -8.22
CA LEU A 98 11.27 -15.40 -6.92
C LEU A 98 10.17 -16.47 -7.00
N GLY A 99 9.15 -16.28 -7.83
CA GLY A 99 8.09 -17.26 -8.08
C GLY A 99 8.63 -18.55 -8.68
N ALA A 100 9.55 -18.47 -9.64
CA ALA A 100 10.20 -19.65 -10.21
C ALA A 100 11.02 -20.42 -9.15
N VAL A 101 11.77 -19.70 -8.30
CA VAL A 101 12.54 -20.28 -7.19
C VAL A 101 11.64 -20.94 -6.15
N ILE A 102 10.61 -20.23 -5.67
CA ILE A 102 9.63 -20.72 -4.69
C ILE A 102 8.92 -21.96 -5.23
N TYR A 103 8.43 -21.91 -6.47
CA TYR A 103 7.77 -23.05 -7.09
C TYR A 103 8.67 -24.28 -7.07
N ARG A 104 9.95 -24.14 -7.45
CA ARG A 104 10.89 -25.25 -7.43
C ARG A 104 11.14 -25.77 -6.01
N TYR A 105 11.36 -24.87 -5.06
CA TYR A 105 11.57 -25.20 -3.65
C TYR A 105 10.40 -26.01 -3.08
N LEU A 106 9.17 -25.53 -3.23
CA LEU A 106 7.96 -26.18 -2.74
C LEU A 106 7.68 -27.51 -3.46
N ARG A 107 7.94 -27.59 -4.77
CA ARG A 107 7.82 -28.85 -5.51
C ARG A 107 8.82 -29.90 -5.05
N ILE A 108 10.04 -29.52 -4.68
CA ILE A 108 10.99 -30.45 -4.07
C ILE A 108 10.44 -30.90 -2.72
N LYS A 109 10.11 -29.97 -1.82
CA LYS A 109 9.56 -30.29 -0.49
C LYS A 109 8.40 -31.28 -0.57
N LYS A 110 7.43 -31.04 -1.46
CA LYS A 110 6.28 -31.93 -1.69
C LYS A 110 6.68 -33.33 -2.17
N SER A 111 7.71 -33.43 -3.02
CA SER A 111 8.20 -34.72 -3.52
C SER A 111 8.84 -35.60 -2.45
N TYR A 112 9.27 -35.01 -1.33
CA TYR A 112 9.86 -35.72 -0.18
C TYR A 112 8.91 -35.79 1.04
N GLY A 113 7.83 -34.98 1.08
CA GLY A 113 7.01 -34.76 2.28
C GLY A 113 5.59 -35.35 2.27
N ASP A 114 5.03 -35.70 1.11
CA ASP A 114 3.73 -36.39 1.09
C ASP A 114 3.99 -37.86 1.51
N GLY A 115 3.57 -38.25 2.72
CA GLY A 115 3.83 -39.55 3.39
C GLY A 115 3.46 -40.84 2.65
N TRP A 116 3.10 -40.75 1.37
CA TRP A 116 2.85 -41.83 0.42
C TRP A 116 3.92 -41.92 -0.70
N GLY A 117 4.90 -41.02 -0.71
CA GLY A 117 6.02 -41.07 -1.64
C GLY A 117 7.07 -42.10 -1.22
N LEU A 118 7.68 -42.78 -2.19
CA LEU A 118 8.78 -43.73 -1.94
C LEU A 118 9.86 -43.11 -1.03
N TYR A 119 10.20 -41.83 -1.22
CA TYR A 119 11.24 -41.15 -0.43
C TYR A 119 10.90 -41.00 1.06
N SER A 120 9.65 -40.69 1.42
CA SER A 120 9.25 -40.54 2.83
C SER A 120 9.21 -41.89 3.53
N MET A 121 8.85 -42.97 2.83
CA MET A 121 8.88 -44.34 3.38
C MET A 121 10.30 -44.81 3.73
N PHE A 122 11.33 -44.31 3.04
CA PHE A 122 12.73 -44.60 3.32
C PHE A 122 13.40 -43.55 4.24
N GLY A 123 12.63 -42.64 4.85
CA GLY A 123 13.16 -41.62 5.76
C GLY A 123 13.98 -40.52 5.07
N TYR A 124 13.92 -40.40 3.74
CA TYR A 124 14.67 -39.37 3.02
C TYR A 124 14.00 -38.00 3.17
N THR A 125 14.77 -37.03 3.68
CA THR A 125 14.37 -35.62 3.76
C THR A 125 14.95 -34.83 2.57
N PRO A 126 14.33 -33.71 2.15
CA PRO A 126 14.92 -32.84 1.14
C PRO A 126 16.20 -32.16 1.65
N ASP A 127 16.28 -31.93 2.97
CA ASP A 127 17.42 -31.32 3.66
C ASP A 127 18.69 -32.14 3.54
N ASP A 128 18.60 -33.46 3.58
CA ASP A 128 19.77 -34.34 3.50
C ASP A 128 20.05 -34.78 2.05
N ASN A 129 18.98 -34.94 1.25
CA ASN A 129 19.03 -35.72 0.01
C ASN A 129 18.85 -34.91 -1.28
N CYS A 130 18.55 -33.61 -1.20
CA CYS A 130 18.39 -32.79 -2.40
C CYS A 130 19.30 -31.56 -2.41
N THR A 131 20.38 -31.63 -3.20
CA THR A 131 21.38 -30.55 -3.31
C THR A 131 20.80 -29.22 -3.78
N ILE A 132 19.86 -29.23 -4.74
CA ILE A 132 19.19 -27.98 -5.19
C ILE A 132 18.41 -27.37 -4.03
N TYR A 133 17.65 -28.17 -3.29
CA TYR A 133 16.88 -27.68 -2.15
C TYR A 133 17.79 -27.04 -1.08
N GLN A 134 18.92 -27.68 -0.76
CA GLN A 134 19.90 -27.12 0.17
C GLN A 134 20.43 -25.76 -0.31
N ILE A 135 20.76 -25.62 -1.60
CA ILE A 135 21.25 -24.34 -2.16
C ILE A 135 20.16 -23.27 -2.10
N LEU A 136 18.91 -23.61 -2.44
CA LEU A 136 17.80 -22.68 -2.36
C LEU A 136 17.53 -22.26 -0.90
N GLU A 137 17.61 -23.18 0.04
CA GLU A 137 17.45 -22.87 1.46
C GLU A 137 18.59 -21.96 1.98
N GLU A 138 19.83 -22.21 1.59
CA GLU A 138 20.98 -21.38 1.97
C GLU A 138 20.90 -19.97 1.37
N ASP A 139 20.51 -19.85 0.10
CA ASP A 139 20.50 -18.57 -0.60
C ASP A 139 19.29 -17.71 -0.22
N PHE A 140 18.14 -18.32 0.04
CA PHE A 140 16.88 -17.60 0.24
C PHE A 140 16.36 -17.67 1.68
N GLU A 141 16.95 -18.52 2.52
CA GLU A 141 16.63 -18.66 3.95
C GLU A 141 15.12 -18.89 4.22
N PHE A 142 14.43 -19.63 3.35
CA PHE A 142 12.96 -19.75 3.39
C PHE A 142 12.41 -20.29 4.71
N LYS A 143 13.09 -21.21 5.39
CA LYS A 143 12.69 -21.67 6.73
C LYS A 143 12.98 -20.62 7.80
N LYS A 144 14.21 -20.08 7.80
CA LYS A 144 14.66 -19.12 8.83
C LYS A 144 13.86 -17.81 8.78
N ARG A 145 13.54 -17.33 7.58
CA ARG A 145 12.74 -16.12 7.33
C ARG A 145 11.24 -16.38 7.20
N LYS A 146 10.79 -17.62 7.40
CA LYS A 146 9.38 -18.05 7.33
C LYS A 146 8.68 -17.56 6.06
N LEU A 147 8.98 -18.20 4.94
CA LEU A 147 8.29 -17.95 3.67
C LEU A 147 6.77 -18.02 3.84
N ASP A 148 6.08 -16.88 3.71
CA ASP A 148 4.65 -16.75 3.95
C ASP A 148 3.81 -17.03 2.70
N ASP A 149 2.57 -17.47 2.92
CA ASP A 149 1.64 -17.84 1.85
C ASP A 149 1.27 -16.65 0.95
N ALA A 150 1.23 -15.41 1.45
CA ALA A 150 0.94 -14.24 0.62
C ALA A 150 2.08 -13.98 -0.38
N THR A 151 3.33 -14.14 0.04
CA THR A 151 4.51 -14.08 -0.84
C THR A 151 4.51 -15.24 -1.83
N ILE A 152 4.18 -16.46 -1.41
CA ILE A 152 4.08 -17.63 -2.30
C ILE A 152 3.04 -17.36 -3.40
N ALA A 153 1.82 -16.97 -3.02
CA ALA A 153 0.74 -16.67 -3.96
C ALA A 153 1.16 -15.57 -4.95
N THR A 154 1.57 -14.41 -4.44
CA THR A 154 1.92 -13.24 -5.27
C THR A 154 3.04 -13.54 -6.27
N CYS A 155 4.12 -14.20 -5.83
CA CYS A 155 5.26 -14.46 -6.70
C CYS A 155 4.98 -15.61 -7.69
N CYS A 156 4.31 -16.68 -7.25
CA CYS A 156 3.96 -17.78 -8.14
C CYS A 156 2.91 -17.37 -9.18
N GLU A 157 1.95 -16.50 -8.83
CA GLU A 157 1.00 -15.90 -9.77
C GLU A 157 1.72 -15.04 -10.81
N ALA A 158 2.63 -14.17 -10.39
CA ALA A 158 3.44 -13.38 -11.32
C ALA A 158 4.24 -14.27 -12.29
N TYR A 159 4.84 -15.34 -11.77
CA TYR A 159 5.55 -16.33 -12.60
C TYR A 159 4.61 -17.05 -13.57
N LYS A 160 3.44 -17.52 -13.11
CA LYS A 160 2.44 -18.17 -13.97
C LYS A 160 1.96 -17.23 -15.07
N ALA A 161 1.58 -16.01 -14.70
CA ALA A 161 1.10 -15.00 -15.64
C ALA A 161 2.16 -14.69 -16.71
N TYR A 162 3.43 -14.55 -16.31
CA TYR A 162 4.54 -14.37 -17.24
C TYR A 162 4.67 -15.54 -18.23
N LEU A 163 4.64 -16.79 -17.74
CA LEU A 163 4.72 -17.97 -18.60
C LEU A 163 3.52 -18.09 -19.55
N GLU A 164 2.34 -17.63 -19.15
CA GLU A 164 1.11 -17.66 -19.95
C GLU A 164 0.99 -16.52 -20.97
N GLN A 165 1.90 -15.55 -20.96
CA GLN A 165 1.91 -14.45 -21.96
C GLN A 165 2.04 -15.01 -23.38
N GLU A 166 1.15 -14.56 -24.26
CA GLU A 166 1.23 -14.87 -25.70
C GLU A 166 2.34 -14.04 -26.35
N LEU A 167 3.24 -14.74 -27.05
CA LEU A 167 4.21 -14.19 -27.97
C LEU A 167 3.73 -14.49 -29.39
N VAL A 168 3.70 -13.46 -30.22
CA VAL A 168 3.46 -13.60 -31.66
C VAL A 168 4.82 -13.72 -32.33
N SER A 169 5.08 -14.85 -32.98
CA SER A 169 6.31 -15.05 -33.75
C SER A 169 6.34 -14.15 -34.98
N ALA A 170 7.51 -14.02 -35.61
CA ALA A 170 7.65 -13.35 -36.90
C ALA A 170 6.80 -14.00 -38.03
N THR A 171 6.39 -15.25 -37.84
CA THR A 171 5.52 -16.02 -38.76
C THR A 171 4.04 -15.92 -38.42
N GLY A 172 3.65 -15.14 -37.39
CA GLY A 172 2.27 -14.97 -36.95
C GLY A 172 1.73 -16.08 -36.05
N GLU A 173 2.57 -17.06 -35.68
CA GLU A 173 2.19 -18.14 -34.77
C GLU A 173 2.15 -17.63 -33.33
N LYS A 174 1.09 -17.98 -32.61
CA LYS A 174 0.94 -17.68 -31.18
C LYS A 174 1.55 -18.80 -30.36
N GLN A 175 2.56 -18.47 -29.56
CA GLN A 175 3.12 -19.38 -28.58
C GLN A 175 3.18 -18.70 -27.21
N LYS A 176 3.15 -19.47 -26.13
CA LYS A 176 3.33 -18.91 -24.78
C LYS A 176 4.81 -18.74 -24.47
N VAL A 177 5.15 -17.78 -23.62
CA VAL A 177 6.52 -17.65 -23.07
C VAL A 177 7.01 -18.99 -22.49
N GLY A 178 6.14 -19.71 -21.77
CA GLY A 178 6.46 -21.01 -21.18
C GLY A 178 6.84 -22.10 -22.20
N ASP A 179 6.42 -21.98 -23.45
CA ASP A 179 6.76 -22.94 -24.52
C ASP A 179 8.23 -22.79 -24.95
N GLN A 180 8.93 -21.74 -24.51
CA GLN A 180 10.37 -21.56 -24.75
C GLN A 180 11.26 -22.35 -23.79
N PHE A 181 10.68 -23.05 -22.81
CA PHE A 181 11.40 -23.77 -21.76
C PHE A 181 11.20 -25.28 -21.92
N PRO A 182 12.23 -26.04 -22.36
CA PRO A 182 12.11 -27.48 -22.57
C PRO A 182 11.58 -28.24 -21.35
N TYR A 183 12.08 -27.90 -20.16
CA TYR A 183 11.62 -28.49 -18.89
C TYR A 183 10.10 -28.33 -18.66
N ILE A 184 9.51 -27.21 -19.10
CA ILE A 184 8.07 -26.97 -18.96
C ILE A 184 7.29 -27.79 -19.98
N GLN A 185 7.79 -27.89 -21.22
CA GLN A 185 7.17 -28.69 -22.28
C GLN A 185 7.15 -30.18 -21.92
N ASP A 186 8.22 -30.69 -21.30
CA ASP A 186 8.32 -32.09 -20.89
C ASP A 186 7.41 -32.42 -19.69
N ASP A 187 7.19 -31.48 -18.77
CA ASP A 187 6.27 -31.66 -17.64
C ASP A 187 4.83 -31.28 -18.01
N LYS A 188 4.10 -32.23 -18.61
CA LYS A 188 2.66 -32.10 -18.95
C LYS A 188 1.76 -31.62 -17.78
N GLY A 189 2.21 -31.80 -16.53
CA GLY A 189 1.49 -31.37 -15.33
C GLY A 189 1.94 -30.03 -14.75
N PHE A 190 2.89 -29.32 -15.38
CA PHE A 190 3.56 -28.14 -14.83
C PHE A 190 2.56 -27.08 -14.35
N TYR A 191 1.69 -26.59 -15.24
CA TYR A 191 0.73 -25.53 -14.91
C TYR A 191 -0.28 -25.95 -13.86
N LYS A 192 -0.71 -27.23 -13.88
CA LYS A 192 -1.61 -27.79 -12.84
C LYS A 192 -0.93 -27.81 -11.47
N LYS A 193 0.35 -28.21 -11.41
CA LYS A 193 1.14 -28.24 -10.17
C LYS A 193 1.41 -26.83 -9.63
N LEU A 194 1.75 -25.89 -10.51
CA LEU A 194 1.94 -24.47 -10.15
C LEU A 194 0.63 -23.85 -9.66
N GLY A 195 -0.48 -24.08 -10.37
CA GLY A 195 -1.81 -23.63 -9.98
C GLY A 195 -2.26 -24.19 -8.62
N LYS A 196 -1.93 -25.45 -8.30
CA LYS A 196 -2.21 -26.03 -6.98
C LYS A 196 -1.48 -25.29 -5.85
N ILE A 197 -0.19 -24.97 -6.02
CA ILE A 197 0.59 -24.20 -5.05
C ILE A 197 -0.01 -22.79 -4.87
N ILE A 198 -0.37 -22.13 -5.98
CA ILE A 198 -1.00 -20.81 -5.94
C ILE A 198 -2.32 -20.85 -5.16
N ASN A 199 -3.21 -21.79 -5.48
CA ASN A 199 -4.53 -21.87 -4.85
C ASN A 199 -4.43 -22.18 -3.35
N GLU A 200 -3.57 -23.13 -2.96
CA GLU A 200 -3.32 -23.46 -1.54
C GLU A 200 -2.80 -22.23 -0.78
N ALA A 201 -1.80 -21.53 -1.35
CA ALA A 201 -1.23 -20.35 -0.73
C ALA A 201 -2.21 -19.17 -0.67
N ARG A 202 -3.00 -18.94 -1.73
CA ARG A 202 -3.99 -17.86 -1.77
C ARG A 202 -5.05 -18.03 -0.69
N GLU A 203 -5.52 -19.24 -0.50
CA GLU A 203 -6.56 -19.53 0.48
C GLU A 203 -6.05 -19.33 1.92
N ASN A 204 -4.81 -19.74 2.19
CA ASN A 204 -4.15 -19.47 3.48
C ASN A 204 -3.83 -17.98 3.69
N ALA A 205 -3.49 -17.27 2.61
CA ALA A 205 -3.10 -15.86 2.64
C ALA A 205 -4.29 -14.88 2.66
N ARG A 206 -5.53 -15.37 2.51
CA ARG A 206 -6.73 -14.53 2.31
C ARG A 206 -6.87 -13.44 3.37
N GLU A 207 -6.63 -13.76 4.63
CA GLU A 207 -6.73 -12.79 5.72
C GLU A 207 -5.64 -11.71 5.64
N VAL A 208 -4.39 -12.09 5.35
CA VAL A 208 -3.27 -11.14 5.21
C VAL A 208 -3.46 -10.26 3.97
N ILE A 209 -3.93 -10.82 2.85
CA ILE A 209 -4.22 -10.06 1.63
C ILE A 209 -5.30 -9.02 1.90
N ALA A 210 -6.37 -9.38 2.61
CA ALA A 210 -7.42 -8.43 2.99
C ALA A 210 -6.85 -7.28 3.87
N GLN A 211 -5.97 -7.61 4.81
CA GLN A 211 -5.30 -6.60 5.64
C GLN A 211 -4.38 -5.68 4.81
N LEU A 212 -3.63 -6.22 3.85
CA LEU A 212 -2.80 -5.44 2.93
C LEU A 212 -3.64 -4.54 2.00
N GLN A 213 -4.85 -4.95 1.63
CA GLN A 213 -5.77 -4.11 0.87
C GLN A 213 -6.25 -2.89 1.70
N ILE A 214 -6.50 -3.07 3.00
CA ILE A 214 -6.83 -1.96 3.92
C ILE A 214 -5.67 -0.97 4.00
N ILE A 215 -4.42 -1.46 4.13
CA ILE A 215 -3.23 -0.61 4.09
C ILE A 215 -3.13 0.13 2.75
N SER A 216 -3.35 -0.57 1.64
CA SER A 216 -3.29 0.03 0.31
C SER A 216 -4.34 1.13 0.13
N PHE A 217 -5.52 0.98 0.71
CA PHE A 217 -6.54 2.03 0.73
C PHE A 217 -6.00 3.30 1.38
N VAL A 218 -5.52 3.22 2.62
CA VAL A 218 -5.00 4.38 3.37
C VAL A 218 -3.84 5.05 2.63
N GLN A 219 -2.90 4.25 2.09
CA GLN A 219 -1.77 4.76 1.32
C GLN A 219 -2.20 5.48 0.05
N SER A 220 -3.17 4.92 -0.69
CA SER A 220 -3.69 5.56 -1.91
C SER A 220 -4.50 6.82 -1.61
N ALA A 221 -5.27 6.84 -0.50
CA ALA A 221 -6.00 8.02 -0.05
C ALA A 221 -5.03 9.14 0.31
N ALA A 222 -3.98 8.86 1.08
CA ALA A 222 -2.96 9.83 1.41
C ALA A 222 -2.22 10.34 0.16
N ALA A 223 -1.83 9.46 -0.76
CA ALA A 223 -1.18 9.88 -2.00
C ALA A 223 -2.07 10.82 -2.84
N SER A 224 -3.35 10.46 -3.01
CA SER A 224 -4.36 11.28 -3.71
C SER A 224 -4.51 12.65 -3.05
N LEU A 225 -4.71 12.68 -1.72
CA LEU A 225 -4.85 13.91 -0.92
C LEU A 225 -3.66 14.85 -1.11
N ARG A 226 -2.44 14.30 -1.02
CA ARG A 226 -1.21 15.08 -1.16
C ARG A 226 -1.05 15.68 -2.55
N GLU A 227 -1.40 14.94 -3.60
CA GLU A 227 -1.34 15.44 -4.98
C GLU A 227 -2.30 16.63 -5.17
N MET A 228 -3.51 16.52 -4.63
CA MET A 228 -4.52 17.56 -4.73
C MET A 228 -4.15 18.81 -3.91
N ASP A 229 -3.67 18.64 -2.68
CA ASP A 229 -3.20 19.75 -1.84
C ASP A 229 -2.04 20.50 -2.52
N ASN A 230 -1.06 19.78 -3.08
CA ASN A 230 0.05 20.41 -3.80
C ASN A 230 -0.46 21.22 -4.99
N THR A 231 -1.41 20.68 -5.76
CA THR A 231 -2.00 21.38 -6.91
C THR A 231 -2.73 22.66 -6.49
N ALA A 232 -3.44 22.63 -5.36
CA ALA A 232 -4.09 23.82 -4.81
C ALA A 232 -3.09 24.86 -4.31
N LEU A 233 -2.05 24.42 -3.59
CA LEU A 233 -1.00 25.29 -3.07
C LEU A 233 -0.19 25.97 -4.19
N ASP A 234 0.04 25.31 -5.32
CA ASP A 234 0.75 25.88 -6.48
C ASP A 234 0.01 27.09 -7.09
N VAL A 235 -1.33 27.12 -6.96
CA VAL A 235 -2.19 28.18 -7.50
C VAL A 235 -2.41 29.31 -6.49
N LEU A 236 -2.27 29.02 -5.20
CA LEU A 236 -2.61 29.93 -4.11
C LEU A 236 -1.90 31.30 -4.16
N PRO A 237 -0.61 31.44 -4.56
CA PRO A 237 0.02 32.76 -4.67
C PRO A 237 -0.67 33.68 -5.71
N LYS A 238 -1.11 33.10 -6.84
CA LYS A 238 -1.85 33.84 -7.86
C LYS A 238 -3.23 34.25 -7.36
N PHE A 239 -3.91 33.35 -6.68
CA PHE A 239 -5.22 33.64 -6.08
C PHE A 239 -5.13 34.73 -5.01
N THR A 240 -4.11 34.67 -4.15
CA THR A 240 -3.80 35.68 -3.13
C THR A 240 -3.62 37.07 -3.76
N THR A 241 -2.90 37.16 -4.88
CA THR A 241 -2.70 38.42 -5.61
C THR A 241 -4.02 39.01 -6.10
N LEU A 242 -4.95 38.18 -6.58
CA LEU A 242 -6.27 38.61 -7.01
C LEU A 242 -7.12 39.10 -5.84
N VAL A 243 -7.09 38.38 -4.72
CA VAL A 243 -7.78 38.78 -3.48
C VAL A 243 -7.27 40.13 -2.98
N SER A 244 -5.96 40.34 -2.90
CA SER A 244 -5.36 41.63 -2.53
C SER A 244 -5.73 42.75 -3.51
N THR A 245 -5.75 42.47 -4.81
CA THR A 245 -6.14 43.45 -5.85
C THR A 245 -7.62 43.84 -5.73
N LYS A 246 -8.51 42.89 -5.42
CA LYS A 246 -9.93 43.19 -5.20
C LYS A 246 -10.13 43.97 -3.90
N LEU A 247 -9.46 43.60 -2.81
CA LEU A 247 -9.54 44.27 -1.51
C LEU A 247 -9.12 45.75 -1.59
N THR A 248 -8.06 46.06 -2.34
CA THR A 248 -7.57 47.44 -2.50
C THR A 248 -8.56 48.34 -3.26
N LYS A 249 -9.39 47.77 -4.13
CA LYS A 249 -10.39 48.50 -4.92
C LYS A 249 -11.75 48.62 -4.24
N LYS A 250 -12.02 47.81 -3.21
CA LYS A 250 -13.33 47.75 -2.54
C LYS A 250 -13.39 48.77 -1.39
N LEU A 251 -14.50 49.51 -1.31
CA LEU A 251 -14.70 50.60 -0.33
C LEU A 251 -14.69 50.12 1.13
N ASP A 252 -15.36 48.99 1.40
CA ASP A 252 -15.47 48.37 2.72
C ASP A 252 -14.21 47.55 3.12
N LYS A 253 -13.25 47.40 2.21
CA LYS A 253 -11.98 46.65 2.38
C LYS A 253 -12.17 45.26 2.98
N ARG A 254 -13.29 44.60 2.67
CA ARG A 254 -13.62 43.26 3.16
C ARG A 254 -14.21 42.42 2.04
N LEU A 255 -13.84 41.14 1.95
CA LEU A 255 -14.45 40.17 1.04
C LEU A 255 -15.12 39.05 1.82
N THR A 256 -16.30 38.61 1.38
CA THR A 256 -17.00 37.43 1.93
C THR A 256 -16.54 36.15 1.22
N SER A 257 -16.91 34.99 1.78
CA SER A 257 -16.63 33.67 1.18
C SER A 257 -17.21 33.54 -0.24
N GLU A 258 -18.40 34.09 -0.48
CA GLU A 258 -19.05 34.10 -1.80
C GLU A 258 -18.23 34.90 -2.80
N GLU A 259 -17.77 36.10 -2.43
CA GLU A 259 -16.92 36.94 -3.28
C GLU A 259 -15.56 36.30 -3.55
N LEU A 260 -14.99 35.61 -2.54
CA LEU A 260 -13.75 34.83 -2.72
C LEU A 260 -13.96 33.67 -3.70
N THR A 261 -15.12 33.02 -3.65
CA THR A 261 -15.50 31.95 -4.58
C THR A 261 -15.68 32.48 -6.00
N GLU A 262 -16.30 33.65 -6.17
CA GLU A 262 -16.40 34.31 -7.48
C GLU A 262 -15.02 34.68 -8.04
N LEU A 263 -14.12 35.20 -7.20
CA LEU A 263 -12.74 35.49 -7.61
C LEU A 263 -12.01 34.24 -8.07
N LEU A 264 -12.15 33.14 -7.32
CA LEU A 264 -11.56 31.85 -7.66
C LEU A 264 -12.08 31.34 -9.02
N ASN A 265 -13.38 31.48 -9.28
CA ASN A 265 -14.00 31.13 -10.55
C ASN A 265 -13.54 32.01 -11.73
N SER A 266 -13.11 33.24 -11.45
CA SER A 266 -12.63 34.20 -12.47
C SER A 266 -11.14 34.07 -12.83
N MET A 267 -10.41 33.13 -12.22
CA MET A 267 -8.97 32.97 -12.44
C MET A 267 -8.61 32.61 -13.89
N HIS A 268 -7.50 33.17 -14.38
CA HIS A 268 -6.96 32.91 -15.72
C HIS A 268 -5.48 32.46 -15.65
N PRO A 269 -5.11 31.31 -16.27
CA PRO A 269 -5.99 30.37 -16.96
C PRO A 269 -7.03 29.74 -16.02
N ALA A 270 -8.14 29.28 -16.59
CA ALA A 270 -9.21 28.64 -15.82
C ALA A 270 -8.67 27.42 -15.07
N LEU A 271 -8.96 27.34 -13.77
CA LEU A 271 -8.60 26.19 -12.95
C LEU A 271 -9.49 25.01 -13.29
N ASN A 272 -8.94 23.80 -13.16
CA ASN A 272 -9.76 22.60 -13.16
C ASN A 272 -10.69 22.60 -11.93
N GLU A 273 -11.79 21.88 -12.00
CA GLU A 273 -12.82 21.92 -10.96
C GLU A 273 -12.35 21.35 -9.62
N THR A 274 -11.55 20.29 -9.67
CA THR A 274 -10.94 19.63 -8.50
C THR A 274 -10.13 20.62 -7.66
N THR A 275 -9.28 21.44 -8.28
CA THR A 275 -8.48 22.47 -7.62
C THR A 275 -9.34 23.56 -7.01
N LYS A 276 -10.44 23.95 -7.68
CA LYS A 276 -11.36 24.95 -7.11
C LYS A 276 -12.05 24.42 -5.86
N GLU A 277 -12.60 23.21 -5.90
CA GLU A 277 -13.27 22.60 -4.76
C GLU A 277 -12.33 22.45 -3.56
N ILE A 278 -11.07 22.06 -3.78
CA ILE A 278 -10.08 22.00 -2.70
C ILE A 278 -9.80 23.38 -2.10
N LEU A 279 -9.58 24.41 -2.94
CA LEU A 279 -9.37 25.76 -2.44
C LEU A 279 -10.58 26.28 -1.65
N LYS A 280 -11.81 25.94 -2.06
CA LYS A 280 -13.04 26.30 -1.33
C LYS A 280 -13.06 25.73 0.10
N LEU A 281 -12.51 24.53 0.33
CA LEU A 281 -12.42 23.96 1.68
C LEU A 281 -11.55 24.79 2.63
N GLY A 282 -10.60 25.58 2.11
CA GLY A 282 -9.70 26.44 2.87
C GLY A 282 -10.10 27.92 2.93
N LEU A 283 -11.21 28.31 2.29
CA LEU A 283 -11.61 29.72 2.25
C LEU A 283 -12.10 30.20 3.64
N PRO A 284 -11.66 31.38 4.09
CA PRO A 284 -12.22 32.00 5.28
C PRO A 284 -13.65 32.49 5.01
N GLN A 285 -14.45 32.60 6.07
CA GLN A 285 -15.77 33.25 5.98
C GLN A 285 -15.68 34.70 5.47
N SER A 286 -14.61 35.40 5.85
CA SER A 286 -14.28 36.70 5.29
C SER A 286 -12.81 37.06 5.47
N VAL A 287 -12.30 37.95 4.63
CA VAL A 287 -10.95 38.54 4.72
C VAL A 287 -11.05 40.05 4.65
N SER A 288 -10.26 40.77 5.46
CA SER A 288 -10.14 42.23 5.40
C SER A 288 -8.77 42.66 4.89
N ALA A 289 -8.57 43.97 4.71
CA ALA A 289 -7.25 44.53 4.38
C ALA A 289 -6.16 44.23 5.44
N GLN A 290 -6.54 43.96 6.70
CA GLN A 290 -5.60 43.53 7.74
C GLN A 290 -5.27 42.03 7.65
N GLY A 291 -6.08 41.24 6.94
CA GLY A 291 -5.94 39.79 6.80
C GLY A 291 -7.19 39.04 7.27
N VAL A 292 -6.99 37.78 7.67
CA VAL A 292 -8.03 36.94 8.26
C VAL A 292 -7.88 36.97 9.78
N PHE A 293 -8.94 37.37 10.47
CA PHE A 293 -8.99 37.32 11.93
C PHE A 293 -9.25 35.88 12.37
N THR A 294 -8.28 35.28 13.06
CA THR A 294 -8.37 33.88 13.50
C THR A 294 -7.64 33.67 14.82
N LYS A 295 -7.93 32.53 15.45
CA LYS A 295 -7.30 32.08 16.69
C LYS A 295 -6.08 31.23 16.33
N VAL A 296 -4.89 31.73 16.63
CA VAL A 296 -3.62 31.06 16.34
C VAL A 296 -3.04 30.46 17.62
N ILE A 297 -2.49 29.25 17.53
CA ILE A 297 -1.79 28.60 18.63
C ILE A 297 -0.40 29.24 18.79
N ILE A 298 -0.04 29.66 20.00
CA ILE A 298 1.32 30.16 20.29
C ILE A 298 2.23 28.93 20.51
N PRO A 299 3.23 28.70 19.65
CA PRO A 299 4.18 27.61 19.86
C PRO A 299 4.92 27.79 21.19
N ASN A 300 5.17 26.69 21.90
CA ASN A 300 6.01 26.64 23.11
C ASN A 300 5.49 27.38 24.36
N SER A 301 4.23 27.83 24.39
CA SER A 301 3.60 28.23 25.64
C SER A 301 3.15 26.99 26.43
N SER A 302 3.51 26.89 27.71
CA SER A 302 2.92 25.93 28.64
C SER A 302 2.22 26.70 29.76
N PRO A 303 0.87 26.62 29.89
CA PRO A 303 -0.06 25.86 29.05
C PRO A 303 -0.16 26.41 27.61
N ILE A 304 -0.70 25.60 26.68
CA ILE A 304 -0.98 26.01 25.30
C ILE A 304 -1.86 27.27 25.35
N ARG A 305 -1.35 28.37 24.83
CA ARG A 305 -2.05 29.64 24.68
C ARG A 305 -2.46 29.82 23.24
N THR A 306 -3.60 30.46 23.08
CA THR A 306 -4.14 30.86 21.80
C THR A 306 -4.31 32.36 21.79
N GLU A 307 -3.95 33.00 20.70
CA GLU A 307 -4.08 34.43 20.49
C GLU A 307 -4.96 34.70 19.28
N GLU A 308 -5.90 35.62 19.44
CA GLU A 308 -6.68 36.13 18.31
C GLU A 308 -5.87 37.21 17.61
N LYS A 309 -5.54 36.98 16.34
CA LYS A 309 -4.78 37.94 15.55
C LYS A 309 -5.16 37.85 14.08
N TYR A 310 -4.78 38.88 13.34
CA TYR A 310 -4.83 38.85 11.89
C TYR A 310 -3.63 38.07 11.35
N ILE A 311 -3.88 37.14 10.44
CA ILE A 311 -2.86 36.50 9.62
C ILE A 311 -3.12 36.78 8.14
N SER A 312 -2.11 36.62 7.29
CA SER A 312 -2.29 36.83 5.85
C SER A 312 -3.30 35.83 5.26
N PHE A 313 -4.00 36.24 4.20
CA PHE A 313 -4.93 35.35 3.49
C PHE A 313 -4.25 34.06 3.04
N GLN A 314 -3.06 34.17 2.44
CA GLN A 314 -2.29 33.03 2.00
C GLN A 314 -1.99 32.08 3.16
N GLN A 315 -1.43 32.59 4.27
CA GLN A 315 -1.12 31.77 5.45
C GLN A 315 -2.36 31.07 6.00
N TYR A 316 -3.50 31.77 6.09
CA TYR A 316 -4.75 31.17 6.56
C TYR A 316 -5.17 29.99 5.68
N VAL A 317 -5.19 30.19 4.35
CA VAL A 317 -5.62 29.14 3.42
C VAL A 317 -4.63 27.97 3.43
N GLU A 318 -3.32 28.23 3.48
CA GLU A 318 -2.30 27.17 3.62
C GLU A 318 -2.52 26.34 4.88
N GLU A 319 -2.69 26.98 6.04
CA GLU A 319 -2.93 26.29 7.32
C GLU A 319 -4.26 25.51 7.30
N ALA A 320 -5.32 26.09 6.72
CA ALA A 320 -6.62 25.45 6.60
C ALA A 320 -6.57 24.21 5.68
N LEU A 321 -5.88 24.29 4.53
CA LEU A 321 -5.69 23.15 3.63
C LEU A 321 -4.87 22.05 4.30
N ILE A 322 -3.77 22.39 4.98
CA ILE A 322 -2.95 21.41 5.72
C ILE A 322 -3.79 20.71 6.79
N MET A 323 -4.60 21.46 7.54
CA MET A 323 -5.45 20.90 8.58
C MET A 323 -6.54 19.99 7.99
N ASN A 324 -7.22 20.44 6.92
CA ASN A 324 -8.22 19.62 6.23
C ASN A 324 -7.61 18.33 5.65
N GLY A 325 -6.45 18.43 4.99
CA GLY A 325 -5.71 17.27 4.47
C GLY A 325 -5.30 16.31 5.58
N GLN A 326 -4.81 16.83 6.71
CA GLN A 326 -4.46 16.02 7.88
C GLN A 326 -5.66 15.25 8.44
N TYR A 327 -6.82 15.93 8.62
CA TYR A 327 -8.03 15.28 9.07
C TYR A 327 -8.61 14.31 8.03
N ALA A 328 -8.52 14.61 6.74
CA ALA A 328 -8.97 13.70 5.69
C ALA A 328 -8.14 12.39 5.66
N VAL A 329 -6.81 12.48 5.79
CA VAL A 329 -5.97 11.28 5.95
C VAL A 329 -6.36 10.53 7.23
N LEU A 330 -6.57 11.26 8.34
CA LEU A 330 -7.04 10.65 9.59
C LEU A 330 -8.39 9.94 9.43
N GLY A 331 -9.33 10.51 8.66
CA GLY A 331 -10.60 9.89 8.33
C GLY A 331 -10.43 8.57 7.58
N ALA A 332 -9.49 8.50 6.63
CA ALA A 332 -9.13 7.25 5.97
C ALA A 332 -8.60 6.21 6.98
N TYR A 333 -7.80 6.62 7.96
CA TYR A 333 -7.38 5.73 9.05
C TYR A 333 -8.53 5.28 9.94
N VAL A 334 -9.47 6.17 10.30
CA VAL A 334 -10.65 5.82 11.10
C VAL A 334 -11.51 4.77 10.38
N LEU A 335 -11.72 4.95 9.07
CA LEU A 335 -12.47 4.00 8.25
C LEU A 335 -11.72 2.68 8.06
N ALA A 336 -10.39 2.72 7.91
CA ALA A 336 -9.56 1.52 7.90
C ALA A 336 -9.62 0.75 9.23
N LEU A 337 -9.60 1.46 10.36
CA LEU A 337 -9.72 0.88 11.69
C LEU A 337 -11.10 0.25 11.93
N SER A 338 -12.18 0.77 11.33
CA SER A 338 -13.51 0.13 11.42
C SER A 338 -13.56 -1.21 10.69
N CYS A 339 -12.71 -1.41 9.67
CA CYS A 339 -12.57 -2.67 8.94
C CYS A 339 -11.75 -3.72 9.71
N CYS A 340 -11.04 -3.33 10.77
CA CYS A 340 -10.23 -4.24 11.57
C CYS A 340 -11.11 -5.14 12.46
N LYS A 341 -11.32 -6.38 12.03
CA LYS A 341 -11.95 -7.44 12.86
C LYS A 341 -11.05 -7.81 14.05
N THR A 342 -11.61 -8.45 15.07
CA THR A 342 -10.90 -8.86 16.31
C THR A 342 -9.61 -9.66 16.08
N LYS A 343 -9.49 -10.37 14.95
CA LYS A 343 -8.29 -11.15 14.59
C LYS A 343 -7.17 -10.36 13.93
N ALA A 344 -7.38 -9.09 13.55
CA ALA A 344 -6.40 -8.26 12.84
C ALA A 344 -5.63 -7.34 13.80
N ARG A 345 -5.05 -7.92 14.87
CA ARG A 345 -4.38 -7.15 15.93
C ARG A 345 -3.18 -6.38 15.39
N GLU A 346 -2.32 -7.03 14.62
CA GLU A 346 -1.10 -6.45 14.07
C GLU A 346 -1.43 -5.32 13.07
N LEU A 347 -2.50 -5.45 12.29
CA LEU A 347 -2.99 -4.37 11.43
C LEU A 347 -3.47 -3.18 12.27
N LYS A 348 -4.29 -3.44 13.30
CA LYS A 348 -4.77 -2.39 14.21
C LYS A 348 -3.61 -1.67 14.90
N ASP A 349 -2.60 -2.42 15.35
CA ASP A 349 -1.40 -1.87 15.98
C ASP A 349 -0.59 -1.02 14.97
N ALA A 350 -0.44 -1.48 13.73
CA ALA A 350 0.22 -0.72 12.66
C ALA A 350 -0.52 0.58 12.31
N LEU A 351 -1.85 0.51 12.14
CA LEU A 351 -2.68 1.69 11.85
C LEU A 351 -2.61 2.70 12.99
N ASN A 352 -2.82 2.26 14.24
CA ASN A 352 -2.74 3.11 15.42
C ASN A 352 -1.34 3.71 15.61
N HIS A 353 -0.28 2.95 15.34
CA HIS A 353 1.09 3.46 15.41
C HIS A 353 1.31 4.61 14.43
N ALA A 354 0.85 4.48 13.19
CA ALA A 354 1.06 5.50 12.16
C ALA A 354 0.38 6.84 12.50
N ILE A 355 -0.77 6.80 13.17
CA ILE A 355 -1.49 7.98 13.64
C ILE A 355 -1.17 8.35 15.10
N ALA A 356 -0.14 7.75 15.71
CA ALA A 356 0.21 7.96 17.12
C ALA A 356 -0.95 7.74 18.13
N ALA A 357 -1.95 6.91 17.77
CA ALA A 357 -3.10 6.59 18.61
C ALA A 357 -2.77 5.48 19.62
N GLN A 358 -1.88 5.75 20.58
CA GLN A 358 -1.34 4.77 21.52
C GLN A 358 -1.32 5.29 22.96
N GLY A 359 -1.43 4.39 23.94
CA GLY A 359 -1.39 4.74 25.37
C GLY A 359 -2.51 5.72 25.75
N PHE A 360 -2.13 6.87 26.33
CA PHE A 360 -3.08 7.93 26.70
C PHE A 360 -3.56 8.79 25.52
N ASN A 361 -2.92 8.70 24.35
CA ASN A 361 -3.30 9.45 23.15
C ASN A 361 -4.28 8.62 22.30
N GLN A 362 -5.50 8.41 22.78
CA GLN A 362 -6.52 7.64 22.05
C GLN A 362 -7.41 8.57 21.21
N LEU A 363 -7.87 8.09 20.06
CA LEU A 363 -8.84 8.81 19.22
C LEU A 363 -10.18 9.00 19.97
N ASP A 364 -10.49 10.25 20.31
CA ASP A 364 -11.80 10.66 20.83
C ASP A 364 -12.87 10.75 19.72
N VAL A 365 -14.13 10.88 20.15
CA VAL A 365 -15.32 10.90 19.28
C VAL A 365 -15.29 12.07 18.32
N ASP A 366 -14.95 13.26 18.81
CA ASP A 366 -14.89 14.48 18.00
C ASP A 366 -13.83 14.39 16.91
N THR A 367 -12.62 13.93 17.25
CA THR A 367 -11.55 13.75 16.28
C THR A 367 -11.95 12.76 15.18
N LYS A 368 -12.60 11.64 15.55
CA LYS A 368 -13.08 10.66 14.56
C LYS A 368 -14.10 11.29 13.62
N ARG A 369 -15.04 12.05 14.17
CA ARG A 369 -16.06 12.75 13.38
C ARG A 369 -15.43 13.75 12.43
N TRP A 370 -14.57 14.65 12.91
CA TRP A 370 -13.89 15.62 12.07
C TRP A 370 -13.06 14.96 10.97
N GLY A 371 -12.37 13.85 11.30
CA GLY A 371 -11.63 13.08 10.32
C GLY A 371 -12.51 12.50 9.23
N LEU A 372 -13.62 11.83 9.59
CA LEU A 372 -14.56 11.26 8.64
C LEU A 372 -15.27 12.34 7.80
N THR A 373 -15.64 13.47 8.40
CA THR A 373 -16.25 14.60 7.67
C THR A 373 -15.27 15.20 6.66
N ALA A 374 -14.02 15.44 7.06
CA ALA A 374 -12.97 15.93 6.16
C ALA A 374 -12.72 14.93 5.01
N PHE A 375 -12.69 13.63 5.32
CA PHE A 375 -12.53 12.59 4.31
C PHE A 375 -13.73 12.53 3.35
N HIS A 376 -14.97 12.63 3.86
CA HIS A 376 -16.19 12.69 3.04
C HIS A 376 -16.19 13.89 2.08
N ASN A 377 -15.88 15.09 2.60
CA ASN A 377 -15.76 16.30 1.79
C ASN A 377 -14.70 16.16 0.70
N TYR A 378 -13.66 15.37 0.95
CA TYR A 378 -12.63 15.11 -0.04
C TYR A 378 -13.06 14.10 -1.11
N VAL A 379 -13.59 12.94 -0.72
CA VAL A 379 -13.93 11.86 -1.67
C VAL A 379 -15.13 12.18 -2.57
N THR A 380 -15.88 13.22 -2.24
CA THR A 380 -17.01 13.73 -3.04
C THR A 380 -16.58 14.76 -4.09
N ILE A 381 -15.32 15.20 -4.09
CA ILE A 381 -14.82 16.16 -5.09
C ILE A 381 -14.73 15.49 -6.47
N PRO A 382 -15.31 16.10 -7.51
CA PRO A 382 -15.20 15.56 -8.86
C PRO A 382 -13.74 15.52 -9.33
N GLY A 383 -13.34 14.41 -9.97
CA GLY A 383 -12.05 14.29 -10.63
C GLY A 383 -10.85 14.03 -9.69
N ILE A 384 -11.09 13.60 -8.45
CA ILE A 384 -9.99 13.22 -7.55
C ILE A 384 -9.13 12.09 -8.12
N SER A 385 -7.85 12.09 -7.76
CA SER A 385 -6.94 11.00 -8.10
C SER A 385 -7.44 9.66 -7.54
N PRO A 386 -7.33 8.55 -8.29
CA PRO A 386 -7.90 7.27 -7.90
C PRO A 386 -7.44 6.78 -6.52
N ILE A 387 -8.40 6.38 -5.69
CA ILE A 387 -8.16 5.70 -4.41
C ILE A 387 -8.46 4.20 -4.58
N ASN A 388 -7.66 3.36 -3.92
CA ASN A 388 -7.84 1.91 -3.96
C ASN A 388 -8.89 1.45 -2.93
N TYR A 389 -10.13 1.23 -3.39
CA TYR A 389 -11.23 0.78 -2.54
C TYR A 389 -11.41 -0.76 -2.47
N LYS A 390 -10.43 -1.54 -2.94
CA LYS A 390 -10.58 -3.00 -3.09
C LYS A 390 -10.77 -3.77 -1.77
N CYS A 391 -10.48 -3.17 -0.62
CA CYS A 391 -10.75 -3.80 0.67
C CYS A 391 -12.24 -3.92 1.01
N TRP A 392 -13.12 -3.13 0.39
CA TRP A 392 -14.57 -3.29 0.54
C TRP A 392 -15.15 -4.23 -0.49
N HIS A 393 -14.84 -4.00 -1.77
CA HIS A 393 -15.29 -4.85 -2.87
C HIS A 393 -14.32 -4.74 -4.06
N PRO A 394 -14.04 -5.83 -4.82
CA PRO A 394 -13.10 -5.78 -5.95
C PRO A 394 -13.48 -4.81 -7.06
N ASP A 395 -14.79 -4.71 -7.35
CA ASP A 395 -15.32 -3.99 -8.53
C ASP A 395 -16.16 -2.75 -8.17
N THR A 396 -16.78 -2.75 -6.99
CA THR A 396 -17.69 -1.69 -6.50
C THR A 396 -17.22 -1.16 -5.14
N GLY A 397 -15.90 -1.08 -4.98
CA GLY A 397 -15.30 -0.75 -3.69
C GLY A 397 -15.72 0.63 -3.19
N TYR A 398 -15.87 1.60 -4.10
CA TYR A 398 -16.26 2.97 -3.76
C TYR A 398 -17.66 3.02 -3.14
N GLU A 399 -18.67 2.41 -3.77
CA GLU A 399 -20.05 2.45 -3.29
C GLU A 399 -20.21 1.79 -1.92
N HIS A 400 -19.42 0.75 -1.64
CA HIS A 400 -19.41 0.10 -0.34
C HIS A 400 -18.66 0.91 0.73
N MET A 401 -17.55 1.55 0.34
CA MET A 401 -16.79 2.44 1.22
C MET A 401 -17.64 3.67 1.60
N ASP A 402 -18.31 4.28 0.63
CA ASP A 402 -19.16 5.46 0.80
C ASP A 402 -20.32 5.16 1.76
N ARG A 403 -21.01 4.03 1.58
CA ARG A 403 -22.05 3.57 2.51
C ARG A 403 -21.51 3.35 3.93
N GLU A 404 -20.32 2.78 4.08
CA GLU A 404 -19.71 2.60 5.41
C GLU A 404 -19.35 3.96 6.03
N LEU A 405 -18.83 4.90 5.24
CA LEU A 405 -18.51 6.26 5.66
C LEU A 405 -19.76 6.99 6.20
N GLU A 406 -20.86 6.97 5.45
CA GLU A 406 -22.14 7.53 5.89
C GLU A 406 -22.65 6.87 7.18
N GLN A 407 -22.57 5.53 7.28
CA GLN A 407 -22.96 4.81 8.49
C GLN A 407 -22.14 5.22 9.71
N GLN A 408 -20.83 5.39 9.55
CA GLN A 408 -19.94 5.80 10.64
C GLN A 408 -20.21 7.26 11.06
N LEU A 409 -20.44 8.17 10.11
CA LEU A 409 -20.82 9.56 10.39
C LEU A 409 -22.15 9.65 11.15
N ASN A 410 -23.16 8.89 10.74
CA ASN A 410 -24.46 8.86 11.42
C ASN A 410 -24.33 8.31 12.84
N ARG A 411 -23.56 7.23 13.05
CA ARG A 411 -23.31 6.67 14.39
C ARG A 411 -22.66 7.69 15.33
N LEU A 412 -21.67 8.44 14.86
CA LEU A 412 -20.98 9.44 15.70
C LEU A 412 -21.86 10.66 16.00
N SER A 413 -22.84 10.96 15.15
CA SER A 413 -23.78 12.07 15.38
C SER A 413 -24.76 11.74 16.52
N HIS A 414 -25.25 10.50 16.59
CA HIS A 414 -26.18 10.08 17.66
C HIS A 414 -25.53 9.96 19.05
N VAL A 415 -24.24 9.61 19.13
CA VAL A 415 -23.53 9.57 20.43
C VAL A 415 -23.51 10.94 21.10
N GLN A 416 -23.43 12.02 20.32
CA GLN A 416 -23.44 13.37 20.86
C GLN A 416 -24.83 13.79 21.36
N GLU A 417 -25.90 13.37 20.67
CA GLU A 417 -27.28 13.61 21.10
C GLU A 417 -27.57 12.93 22.46
N GLU A 418 -27.03 11.73 22.71
CA GLU A 418 -27.20 11.04 23.99
C GLU A 418 -26.39 11.66 25.14
N GLU A 419 -25.17 12.16 24.88
CA GLU A 419 -24.37 12.87 25.89
C GLU A 419 -24.96 14.23 26.27
N GLU A 420 -25.65 14.92 25.35
CA GLU A 420 -26.37 16.18 25.64
C GLU A 420 -27.69 15.98 26.39
N VAL A 421 -28.25 14.77 26.42
CA VAL A 421 -29.54 14.44 27.07
C VAL A 421 -29.37 13.93 28.51
N VAL A 422 -28.15 13.75 29.02
CA VAL A 422 -27.93 13.44 30.44
C VAL A 422 -28.35 14.66 31.29
N PRO A 423 -29.44 14.58 32.10
CA PRO A 423 -29.85 15.70 32.92
C PRO A 423 -28.73 15.97 33.92
N THR A 424 -28.33 17.23 34.02
CA THR A 424 -27.51 17.72 35.13
C THR A 424 -28.34 17.55 36.40
N ILE A 425 -28.19 16.40 37.07
CA ILE A 425 -28.73 16.21 38.42
C ILE A 425 -27.81 17.02 39.34
N PHE A 426 -28.25 18.24 39.62
CA PHE A 426 -27.72 19.08 40.69
C PHE A 426 -28.23 18.59 42.06
#